data_AF-A0A3P7QPJ5-F1
#
_entry.id   AF-A0A3P7QPJ5-F1
#
_cell.length_a   1.000
_cell.length_b   1.000
_cell.length_c   1.000
_cell.angle_alpha   90.00
_cell.angle_beta   90.00
_cell.angle_gamma   90.00
#
_symmetry.space_group_name_H-M   'P 1'
#
loop_
_entity.id
_entity.type
_entity.pdbx_description
1 polymer ?
#
loop_
_entity_poly.entity_id
_entity_poly.type
_entity_poly.pdbx_seq_one_letter_code
_entity_poly.pdbx_strand_id
1 'polypeptide(L)' 'MFLRSTGVLSLREVQMMYNNGDFVDLYDFDDPHLAAMLLKTFLHELAEPLLTYELFDDIVHISSKFN' A
#
# COMPACT_ATOMS: atom_id res chain seq x y z
N MET A 1 -12.60 -2.90 -4.87
CA MET A 1 -11.21 -2.51 -5.17
C MET A 1 -10.83 -1.37 -4.22
N PHE A 2 -9.63 -1.38 -3.62
CA PHE A 2 -9.12 -0.50 -2.54
C PHE A 2 -9.84 -0.46 -1.18
N LEU A 3 -11.16 -0.70 -1.11
CA LEU A 3 -11.94 -0.67 0.15
C LEU A 3 -12.21 -2.04 0.78
N ARG A 4 -11.87 -3.14 0.10
CA ARG A 4 -12.12 -4.51 0.57
C ARG A 4 -10.83 -5.14 1.07
N SER A 5 -10.89 -5.82 2.22
CA SER A 5 -9.81 -6.61 2.81
C SER A 5 -9.81 -8.04 2.27
N THR A 6 -8.62 -8.62 2.05
CA THR A 6 -8.46 -10.00 1.59
C THR A 6 -7.71 -10.84 2.63
N GLY A 7 -7.41 -12.10 2.32
CA GLY A 7 -6.67 -12.99 3.22
C GLY A 7 -5.25 -12.46 3.49
N VAL A 8 -4.92 -12.20 4.75
CA VAL A 8 -3.62 -11.66 5.21
C VAL A 8 -2.42 -12.54 4.83
N LEU A 9 -2.66 -13.83 4.52
CA LEU A 9 -1.61 -14.80 4.20
C LEU A 9 -0.98 -14.56 2.81
N SER A 10 -1.78 -14.30 1.77
CA SER A 10 -1.26 -14.08 0.40
C SER A 10 -0.47 -12.77 0.27
N LEU A 11 -0.88 -11.73 1.02
CA LEU A 11 -0.16 -10.46 1.05
C LEU A 11 1.29 -10.62 1.54
N ARG A 12 1.48 -11.31 2.68
CA ARG A 12 2.81 -11.50 3.27
C ARG A 12 3.70 -12.36 2.39
N GLU A 13 3.14 -13.42 1.80
CA GLU A 13 3.85 -14.29 0.86
C GLU A 13 4.42 -13.49 -0.32
N VAL A 14 3.57 -12.69 -0.97
CA VAL A 14 3.96 -11.87 -2.12
C VAL A 14 4.95 -10.78 -1.74
N GLN A 15 4.81 -10.17 -0.56
CA GLN A 15 5.80 -9.21 -0.04
C GLN A 15 7.18 -9.86 0.11
N MET A 16 7.26 -11.09 0.63
CA MET A 16 8.54 -11.80 0.74
C MET A 16 9.15 -12.08 -0.64
N MET A 17 8.34 -12.52 -1.61
CA MET A 17 8.80 -12.76 -2.98
C MET A 17 9.39 -11.49 -3.61
N TYR A 18 8.68 -10.36 -3.51
CA TYR A 18 9.21 -9.08 -4.01
C TYR A 18 10.50 -8.65 -3.29
N ASN A 19 10.58 -8.82 -1.98
CA ASN A 19 11.78 -8.49 -1.20
C ASN A 19 12.99 -9.36 -1.57
N ASN A 20 12.77 -10.59 -2.04
CA ASN A 20 13.80 -11.48 -2.54
C ASN A 20 14.19 -11.22 -4.00
N GLY A 21 13.46 -10.34 -4.70
CA GLY A 21 13.64 -10.08 -6.13
C GLY A 21 13.04 -11.14 -7.04
N ASP A 22 12.12 -11.96 -6.52
CA ASP A 22 11.42 -12.98 -7.31
C ASP A 22 10.45 -12.33 -8.31
N PHE A 23 10.23 -12.99 -9.45
CA PHE A 23 9.15 -12.64 -10.35
C PHE A 23 7.81 -13.11 -9.74
N VAL A 24 6.83 -12.20 -9.69
CA VAL A 24 5.48 -12.49 -9.16
C VAL A 24 4.46 -12.20 -10.24
N ASP A 25 3.70 -13.22 -10.63
CA ASP A 25 2.45 -13.04 -11.38
C ASP A 25 1.27 -13.02 -10.40
N LEU A 26 0.60 -11.87 -10.28
CA LEU A 26 -0.52 -11.71 -9.36
C LEU A 26 -1.78 -12.46 -9.80
N TYR A 27 -1.86 -12.91 -11.06
CA TYR A 27 -2.97 -13.75 -11.54
C TYR A 27 -2.96 -15.15 -10.89
N ASP A 28 -1.82 -15.62 -10.38
CA ASP A 28 -1.70 -16.93 -9.73
C ASP A 28 -2.40 -17.00 -8.36
N PHE A 29 -2.76 -15.85 -7.77
CA PHE A 29 -3.27 -15.76 -6.39
C PHE A 29 -4.81 -15.72 -6.29
N ASP A 30 -5.54 -15.78 -7.42
CA ASP A 30 -7.01 -15.73 -7.51
C ASP A 30 -7.67 -14.66 -6.61
N ASP A 31 -6.98 -13.54 -6.40
CA ASP A 31 -7.41 -12.45 -5.53
C ASP A 31 -7.34 -11.11 -6.28
N PRO A 32 -8.49 -10.61 -6.80
CA PRO A 32 -8.52 -9.36 -7.56
C PRO A 32 -8.28 -8.11 -6.70
N HIS A 33 -8.06 -8.25 -5.39
CA HIS A 33 -7.80 -7.15 -4.47
C HIS A 33 -6.36 -7.16 -3.92
N LEU A 34 -5.60 -8.24 -4.15
CA LEU A 34 -4.21 -8.37 -3.70
C LEU A 34 -3.32 -7.23 -4.19
N ALA A 35 -3.37 -6.91 -5.49
CA ALA A 35 -2.60 -5.80 -6.08
C ALA A 35 -2.88 -4.45 -5.38
N ALA A 36 -4.16 -4.18 -5.09
CA ALA A 36 -4.57 -2.96 -4.41
C ALA A 36 -4.09 -2.91 -2.96
N MET A 37 -4.02 -4.06 -2.27
CA MET A 37 -3.47 -4.11 -0.91
C MET A 37 -1.95 -3.97 -0.91
N LEU A 38 -1.23 -4.68 -1.79
CA LEU A 38 0.22 -4.55 -1.94
C LEU A 38 0.64 -3.10 -2.13
N LEU A 39 -0.05 -2.38 -3.03
CA LEU A 39 0.22 -0.96 -3.27
C LEU A 39 0.00 -0.10 -2.01
N LYS A 40 -1.14 -0.28 -1.32
CA LYS A 40 -1.44 0.48 -0.11
C LYS A 40 -0.44 0.19 1.02
N THR A 41 -0.10 -1.08 1.20
CA THR A 41 0.86 -1.53 2.22
C THR A 41 2.24 -0.99 1.93
N PHE A 42 2.73 -1.09 0.69
CA PHE A 42 4.02 -0.53 0.29
C PHE A 42 4.13 0.97 0.62
N LEU A 43 3.12 1.76 0.24
CA LEU A 43 3.09 3.20 0.53
C LEU A 43 3.04 3.52 2.03
N HIS A 44 2.37 2.69 2.81
CA HIS A 44 2.26 2.84 4.26
C HIS A 44 3.54 2.42 5.01
N GLU A 45 4.29 1.45 4.48
CA GLU A 45 5.51 0.90 5.09
C GLU A 45 6.78 1.71 4.76
N LEU A 46 6.68 2.77 3.96
CA LEU A 46 7.80 3.68 3.70
C LEU A 46 8.33 4.28 5.01
N ALA A 47 9.65 4.47 5.09
CA ALA A 47 10.31 5.07 6.25
C ALA A 47 9.85 6.52 6.54
N GLU A 48 9.35 7.19 5.50
CA GLU A 48 8.74 8.53 5.54
C GLU A 48 7.44 8.49 4.70
N PRO A 49 6.39 9.24 5.06
CA PRO A 49 5.17 9.31 4.26
C PRO A 49 5.45 9.70 2.80
N LEU A 50 4.62 9.23 1.87
CA LEU A 50 4.74 9.58 0.44
C LEU A 50 4.77 11.10 0.22
N LEU A 51 4.04 11.86 1.03
CA LEU A 51 3.99 13.32 0.96
C LEU A 51 5.06 14.02 1.80
N THR A 52 6.03 13.29 2.35
CA THR A 52 7.13 13.79 3.18
C THR A 52 6.69 14.51 4.46
N TYR A 53 7.62 14.70 5.39
CA TYR A 53 7.35 15.48 6.60
C TYR A 53 7.33 17.00 6.35
N GLU A 54 8.04 17.47 5.32
CA GLU A 54 8.11 18.89 4.96
C GLU A 54 6.74 19.47 4.59
N LEU A 55 5.86 18.67 3.97
CA LEU A 55 4.52 19.09 3.56
C LEU A 55 3.45 18.91 4.64
N PHE A 56 3.80 18.45 5.84
CA PHE A 56 2.81 18.11 6.87
C PHE A 56 1.91 19.29 7.23
N ASP A 57 2.51 20.45 7.55
CA ASP A 57 1.77 21.65 7.96
C ASP A 57 0.87 22.17 6.83
N ASP A 58 1.35 22.15 5.60
CA ASP A 58 0.59 22.57 4.41
C ASP A 58 -0.64 21.67 4.20
N ILE A 59 -0.48 20.35 4.33
CA ILE A 59 -1.57 19.37 4.17
C ILE A 59 -2.63 19.54 5.27
N VAL A 60 -2.21 19.69 6.53
CA VAL A 60 -3.12 19.90 7.66
C VAL A 60 -3.90 21.21 7.49
N HIS A 61 -3.24 22.28 7.03
CA HIS A 61 -3.88 23.57 6.75
C HIS A 61 -4.88 23.50 5.61
N ILE A 62 -4.57 22.74 4.55
CA ILE A 62 -5.53 22.50 3.47
C ILE A 62 -6.75 21.74 4.01
N SER A 63 -6.54 20.68 4.79
CA SER A 63 -7.62 19.84 5.31
C SER A 63 -8.56 20.56 6.27
N SER A 64 -8.06 21.54 7.04
CA SER A 64 -8.89 22.29 8.00
C SER A 64 -9.82 23.30 7.34
N LYS A 65 -9.53 23.73 6.10
CA LYS A 65 -10.37 24.67 5.33
C LYS A 65 -11.61 24.03 4.70
N PHE A 66 -11.71 22.71 4.69
CA PHE A 66 -12.83 21.96 4.09
C PHE A 66 -13.83 21.41 5.12
N ASN A 67 -13.66 21.74 6.41
CA ASN A 67 -14.63 21.54 7.49
C ASN A 67 -15.22 22.90 7.91
#